data_AF-A0A9E2PA57-F1
#
_entry.id   AF-A0A9E2PA57-F1
#
_cell.length_a   1.000
_cell.length_b   1.000
_cell.length_c   1.000
_cell.angle_alpha   90.00
_cell.angle_beta   90.00
_cell.angle_gamma   90.00
#
_symmetry.space_group_name_H-M   'P 1'
#
loop_
_entity.id
_entity.type
_entity.pdbx_description
1 polymer ?
#
loop_
_entity_poly.entity_id
_entity_poly.type
_entity_poly.pdbx_seq_one_letter_code
_entity_poly.pdbx_strand_id
1 'polypeptide(L)' 'ESKIWRVYLDVGTYQTRTLDKYLDIDNLPNNPRWKDVEKTVKFVLQTGPEPHPLRTSLQASLSKLNALVKVKK' A
#
# COMPACT_ATOMS: atom_id res chain seq x y z
N GLU A 1 7.84 -9.17 6.98
CA GLU A 1 9.13 -9.24 6.25
C GLU A 1 9.31 -8.19 5.14
N SER A 2 8.28 -7.46 4.69
CA SER A 2 8.41 -6.48 3.59
C SER A 2 9.26 -5.23 3.90
N LYS A 3 9.39 -4.81 5.16
CA LYS A 3 10.11 -3.59 5.62
C LYS A 3 9.69 -2.28 4.92
N ILE A 4 8.55 -2.27 4.22
CA ILE A 4 8.05 -1.10 3.48
C ILE A 4 7.49 -0.06 4.45
N TRP A 5 6.70 -0.52 5.43
CA TRP A 5 6.11 0.33 6.45
C TRP A 5 6.90 0.22 7.75
N ARG A 6 7.12 1.36 8.41
CA ARG A 6 7.71 1.39 9.74
C ARG A 6 6.71 0.88 10.76
N VAL A 7 7.20 0.01 11.63
CA VAL A 7 6.46 -0.52 12.77
C VAL A 7 6.85 0.29 14.01
N TYR A 8 5.85 0.70 14.79
CA TYR A 8 6.01 1.43 16.03
C TYR A 8 5.62 0.51 17.20
N LEU A 9 6.35 0.59 18.31
CA LEU A 9 5.95 -0.07 19.54
C LEU A 9 5.05 0.88 20.32
N ASP A 10 3.77 0.56 20.44
CA ASP A 10 2.80 1.35 21.18
C ASP A 10 2.15 0.51 22.26
N VAL A 11 2.25 0.94 23.52
CA VAL A 11 1.73 0.24 24.72
C VAL A 11 1.92 -1.29 24.67
N GLY A 12 3.12 -1.74 24.31
CA GLY A 12 3.48 -3.17 24.26
C GLY A 12 3.06 -3.92 23.00
N THR A 13 2.40 -3.28 22.03
CA THR A 13 1.98 -3.89 20.75
C THR A 13 2.70 -3.23 19.57
N TYR A 14 3.14 -4.04 18.61
CA TYR A 14 3.71 -3.55 17.36
C TYR A 14 2.60 -3.10 16.40
N GLN A 15 2.60 -1.84 16.00
CA GLN A 15 1.59 -1.23 15.14
C GLN A 15 2.18 -0.64 13.86
N THR A 16 1.41 -0.69 12.77
CA THR A 16 1.74 -0.09 11.47
C THR A 16 0.96 1.21 11.24
N ARG A 17 1.08 2.17 12.18
CA ARG A 17 0.32 3.44 12.19
C ARG A 17 0.26 4.16 10.85
N THR A 18 1.34 4.12 10.07
CA THR A 18 1.37 4.77 8.75
C THR A 18 0.52 4.02 7.73
N LEU A 19 0.59 2.68 7.69
CA LEU A 19 -0.21 1.87 6.78
C LEU A 19 -1.69 1.99 7.10
N ASP A 20 -2.04 1.99 8.39
CA ASP A 20 -3.44 2.07 8.86
C ASP A 20 -4.14 3.33 8.32
N LYS A 21 -3.41 4.45 8.21
CA LYS A 21 -3.90 5.69 7.59
C LYS A 21 -4.22 5.59 6.10
N TYR A 22 -3.63 4.64 5.37
CA TYR A 22 -3.94 4.44 3.94
C TYR A 22 -5.11 3.47 3.75
N LEU A 23 -5.53 2.77 4.80
CA LEU A 23 -6.72 1.91 4.77
C LEU A 23 -8.01 2.70 5.02
N ASP A 24 -7.88 3.96 5.42
CA ASP A 24 -8.99 4.86 5.72
C ASP A 24 -8.85 6.15 4.90
N ILE A 25 -9.90 6.51 4.17
CA ILE A 25 -9.92 7.68 3.28
C ILE A 25 -9.85 8.98 4.08
N ASP A 26 -10.43 9.00 5.28
CA ASP A 26 -10.51 10.20 6.12
C ASP A 26 -9.16 10.51 6.80
N ASN A 27 -8.32 9.49 6.97
CA ASN A 27 -7.02 9.58 7.63
C ASN A 27 -5.84 9.69 6.65
N LEU A 28 -6.11 9.84 5.36
CA LEU A 28 -5.08 9.97 4.33
C LEU A 28 -4.22 11.23 4.58
N PRO A 29 -2.89 11.10 4.57
CA PRO A 29 -2.02 12.25 4.72
C PRO A 29 -2.11 13.18 3.50
N ASN A 30 -2.09 14.49 3.73
CA ASN A 30 -2.11 15.54 2.70
C ASN A 30 -1.03 15.36 1.60
N ASN A 31 0.12 14.77 1.95
CA ASN A 31 1.15 14.39 0.99
C ASN A 31 1.33 12.85 1.00
N PRO A 32 0.54 12.11 0.21
CA PRO A 32 0.57 10.66 0.23
C PRO A 32 1.86 10.12 -0.42
N ARG A 33 2.52 9.20 0.29
CA ARG A 33 3.69 8.46 -0.18
C ARG A 33 3.28 7.32 -1.11
N TRP A 34 2.80 7.69 -2.29
CA TRP A 34 2.32 6.73 -3.29
C TRP A 34 3.37 5.67 -3.69
N LYS A 35 4.67 5.99 -3.61
CA LYS A 35 5.76 5.03 -3.86
C LYS A 35 5.77 3.85 -2.89
N ASP A 36 5.46 4.10 -1.62
CA ASP A 36 5.43 3.04 -0.60
C ASP A 36 4.19 2.17 -0.77
N VAL A 37 3.06 2.77 -1.18
CA VAL A 37 1.84 2.05 -1.59
C VAL A 37 2.12 1.16 -2.80
N GLU A 38 2.78 1.68 -3.83
CA GLU A 38 3.14 0.93 -5.04
C GLU A 38 4.04 -0.29 -4.72
N LYS A 39 5.06 -0.09 -3.87
CA LYS A 39 5.92 -1.18 -3.39
C LYS A 39 5.13 -2.23 -2.63
N THR A 40 4.16 -1.81 -1.81
CA THR A 40 3.32 -2.73 -1.03
C THR A 40 2.49 -3.61 -1.95
N VAL A 41 1.84 -3.03 -2.94
CA VAL A 41 1.06 -3.79 -3.93
C VAL A 41 1.95 -4.77 -4.69
N LYS A 42 3.14 -4.35 -5.14
CA LYS A 42 4.11 -5.23 -5.81
C LYS A 42 4.56 -6.38 -4.90
N PHE A 43 4.81 -6.12 -3.64
CA PHE A 43 5.17 -7.15 -2.66
C PHE A 43 4.04 -8.16 -2.46
N VAL A 44 2.80 -7.70 -2.29
CA VAL A 44 1.61 -8.57 -2.17
C VAL A 44 1.42 -9.41 -3.43
N LEU A 45 1.63 -8.84 -4.61
CA LEU A 45 1.63 -9.61 -5.87
C LEU A 45 2.79 -10.64 -5.90
N GLN A 46 3.98 -10.32 -5.42
CA GLN A 46 5.09 -11.29 -5.43
C GLN A 46 4.94 -12.41 -4.40
N THR A 47 4.31 -12.13 -3.25
CA THR A 47 4.21 -13.07 -2.13
C THR A 47 2.89 -13.81 -2.05
N GLY A 48 1.85 -13.33 -2.72
CA GLY A 48 0.53 -13.94 -2.69
C GLY A 48 0.46 -15.26 -3.49
N PRO A 49 -0.31 -16.25 -3.02
CA PRO A 49 -0.51 -17.52 -3.72
C PRO A 49 -1.28 -17.33 -5.03
N GLU A 50 -0.97 -18.17 -6.02
CA GLU A 50 -1.63 -18.19 -7.34
C GLU A 50 -2.49 -19.47 -7.45
N PRO A 51 -3.71 -19.42 -8.02
CA PRO A 51 -4.45 -18.29 -8.59
C PRO A 51 -5.40 -17.62 -7.58
N HIS A 52 -5.42 -16.29 -7.55
CA HIS A 52 -6.34 -15.52 -6.70
C HIS A 52 -7.11 -14.47 -7.52
N PRO A 53 -8.46 -14.48 -7.54
CA PRO A 53 -9.25 -13.56 -8.38
C PRO A 53 -9.02 -12.08 -8.03
N LEU A 54 -8.74 -11.77 -6.76
CA LEU A 54 -8.41 -10.40 -6.31
C LEU A 54 -7.07 -9.87 -6.84
N ARG A 55 -6.22 -10.73 -7.41
CA ARG A 55 -4.93 -10.33 -7.97
C ARG A 55 -5.12 -9.43 -9.20
N THR A 56 -6.09 -9.77 -10.05
CA THR A 56 -6.44 -8.99 -11.25
C THR A 56 -7.01 -7.62 -10.87
N SER A 57 -7.89 -7.55 -9.87
CA SER A 57 -8.43 -6.27 -9.38
C SER A 57 -7.36 -5.40 -8.73
N LEU A 58 -6.42 -6.00 -8.00
CA LEU A 58 -5.29 -5.32 -7.40
C LEU A 58 -4.36 -4.73 -8.47
N GLN A 59 -4.07 -5.50 -9.53
CA GLN A 59 -3.22 -5.06 -10.64
C GLN A 59 -3.90 -3.95 -11.48
N ALA A 60 -5.21 -4.03 -11.70
CA ALA A 60 -5.97 -2.95 -12.33
C ALA A 60 -5.91 -1.65 -11.51
N SER A 61 -6.05 -1.76 -10.17
CA SER A 61 -5.95 -0.62 -9.26
C SER A 61 -4.56 0.02 -9.27
N LEU A 62 -3.49 -0.81 -9.34
CA LEU A 62 -2.11 -0.35 -9.48
C LEU A 62 -1.88 0.42 -10.78
N SER A 63 -2.43 -0.07 -11.90
CA SER A 63 -2.35 0.61 -13.19
C SER A 63 -3.05 1.98 -13.15
N LYS A 64 -4.22 2.06 -12.51
CA LYS A 64 -4.93 3.33 -12.31
C LYS A 64 -4.12 4.32 -11.46
N LEU A 65 -3.52 3.85 -10.36
CA LEU A 65 -2.64 4.67 -9.53
C LEU A 65 -1.45 5.23 -10.34
N ASN A 66 -0.77 4.37 -11.10
CA ASN A 66 0.37 4.78 -11.93
C ASN A 66 -0.01 5.77 -13.03
N ALA A 67 -1.19 5.64 -13.63
CA ALA A 67 -1.70 6.61 -14.60
C ALA A 67 -1.90 7.98 -13.93
N LEU A 68 -2.53 8.04 -12.76
CA LEU A 68 -2.76 9.29 -12.02
C LEU A 68 -1.46 9.97 -11.57
N VAL A 69 -0.46 9.18 -11.18
CA VAL A 69 0.86 9.69 -10.77
C VAL A 69 1.61 10.31 -11.96
N LYS A 70 1.51 9.72 -13.16
CA LYS A 70 2.13 10.28 -14.37
C LYS A 70 1.51 11.61 -14.79
N VAL A 71 0.23 11.82 -14.53
CA VAL A 71 -0.49 13.06 -14.88
C VAL A 71 -0.12 14.24 -13.97
N LYS A 72 0.33 13.98 -12.75
CA LYS A 72 0.75 15.03 -11.78
C LYS A 72 2.21 15.47 -11.92
N LYS A 73 2.94 14.93 -12.91
CA LYS A 73 4.36 15.21 -13.14
C LYS A 73 4.53 16.22 -14.25
#